data_AF-A0A843GDQ1-F1
#
_entry.id   AF-A0A843GDQ1-F1
#
_cell.length_a   1.000
_cell.length_b   1.000
_cell.length_c   1.000
_cell.angle_alpha   90.00
_cell.angle_beta   90.00
_cell.angle_gamma   90.00
#
_symmetry.space_group_name_H-M   'P 1'
#
loop_
_entity.id
_entity.type
_entity.pdbx_description
1 polymer ?
#
loop_
_entity_poly.entity_id
_entity_poly.type
_entity_poly.pdbx_seq_one_letter_code
_entity_poly.pdbx_strand_id
1 'polypeptide(L)'
;MSSKLDRLIASYNSMECEFNVDKSIEVCKEILKINPNLIEFQENLACDYYEKKEYEKSIELFNKCMENGGVSDSGFLMIALTYIKMNEIDKALEILKETKNKERYLLNHLIVYRELEEYENAIEYGDKLLDLNPENTLALFHMSEIYDEIDDSERSMFYYNELANVVPSMKSAVLIRLYSLGKYDELIESFEEQKQKGIFERDLESAHFNYIIGMSYHELKRHYDSLKYLLNSDRLYSTAEKKTAIAKNYIENLKFDLAHKYLNESLEIDEMNKTALFLITETSYYLGNYYEAIEYANKLLNNYQCDKVFHVLGAIYFDLGDTHNAFESIKVGTHVMLENWDYNKGPYSEYIMEIAKRLSKAEYAERAENIYNKLLSKHPDYYTIYLERAKHYKRVGKTDLAEKDFEKYNEYMMEEEREWKEFLKKIGEDEDDE
;
A
#
# COMPACT_ATOMS: atom_id res chain seq x y z
N MET A 1 -18.90 -27.36 -49.57
CA MET A 1 -18.32 -27.78 -48.29
C MET A 1 -17.27 -26.79 -47.78
N SER A 2 -16.30 -26.35 -48.61
CA SER A 2 -15.32 -25.29 -48.25
C SER A 2 -15.96 -24.08 -47.57
N SER A 3 -16.98 -23.46 -48.18
CA SER A 3 -17.58 -22.21 -47.65
C SER A 3 -18.28 -22.31 -46.29
N LYS A 4 -18.68 -23.51 -45.82
CA LYS A 4 -19.23 -23.69 -44.47
C LYS A 4 -18.09 -23.83 -43.46
N LEU A 5 -17.06 -24.62 -43.80
CA LEU A 5 -15.86 -24.79 -42.98
C LEU A 5 -15.15 -23.45 -42.77
N ASP A 6 -14.93 -22.69 -43.84
CA ASP A 6 -14.26 -21.39 -43.79
C ASP A 6 -15.01 -20.38 -42.88
N ARG A 7 -16.35 -20.41 -42.91
CA ARG A 7 -17.18 -19.57 -42.02
C ARG A 7 -17.10 -20.01 -40.55
N LEU A 8 -17.05 -21.31 -40.28
CA LEU A 8 -16.94 -21.83 -38.92
C LEU A 8 -15.56 -21.53 -38.33
N ILE A 9 -14.49 -21.68 -39.11
CA ILE A 9 -13.13 -21.31 -38.70
C ILE A 9 -13.04 -19.80 -38.46
N ALA A 10 -13.59 -18.97 -39.36
CA ALA A 10 -13.63 -17.53 -39.14
C ALA A 10 -14.44 -17.15 -37.90
N SER A 11 -15.56 -17.86 -37.66
CA SER A 11 -16.36 -17.66 -36.45
C SER A 11 -15.58 -18.05 -35.21
N TYR A 12 -14.86 -19.17 -35.22
CA TYR A 12 -14.01 -19.63 -34.12
C TYR A 12 -12.92 -18.61 -33.79
N ASN A 13 -12.17 -18.17 -34.80
CA ASN A 13 -11.10 -17.19 -34.62
C ASN A 13 -11.62 -15.82 -34.12
N SER A 14 -12.88 -15.47 -34.40
CA SER A 14 -13.49 -14.24 -33.89
C SER A 14 -13.99 -14.33 -32.44
N MET A 15 -14.00 -15.53 -31.83
CA MET A 15 -14.45 -15.74 -30.44
C MET A 15 -13.41 -15.31 -29.38
N GLU A 16 -12.21 -14.89 -29.79
CA GLU A 16 -11.15 -14.44 -28.88
C GLU A 16 -11.56 -13.27 -27.96
N CYS A 17 -12.62 -12.52 -28.28
CA CYS A 17 -13.11 -11.41 -27.45
C CYS A 17 -14.16 -11.82 -26.37
N GLU A 18 -14.74 -13.02 -26.44
CA GLU A 18 -15.70 -13.54 -25.46
C GLU A 18 -15.44 -15.03 -25.23
N PHE A 19 -14.40 -15.36 -24.45
CA PHE A 19 -14.01 -16.74 -24.18
C PHE A 19 -15.13 -17.50 -23.44
N ASN A 20 -15.94 -18.22 -24.22
CA ASN A 20 -17.01 -19.10 -23.75
C ASN A 20 -16.71 -20.52 -24.20
N VAL A 21 -16.20 -21.33 -23.27
CA VAL A 21 -15.75 -22.71 -23.52
C VAL A 21 -16.86 -23.58 -24.11
N ASP A 22 -18.13 -23.40 -23.70
CA ASP A 22 -19.23 -24.20 -24.24
C ASP A 22 -19.49 -23.94 -25.72
N LYS A 23 -19.43 -22.66 -26.13
CA LYS A 23 -19.55 -22.29 -27.54
C LYS A 23 -18.35 -22.77 -28.35
N SER A 24 -17.14 -22.66 -27.79
CA SER A 24 -15.91 -23.15 -28.41
C SER A 24 -16.03 -24.65 -28.75
N ILE A 25 -16.45 -25.46 -27.77
CA ILE A 25 -16.67 -26.90 -27.94
C ILE A 25 -17.68 -27.21 -29.06
N GLU A 26 -18.80 -26.49 -29.11
CA GLU A 26 -19.83 -26.69 -30.14
C GLU A 26 -19.28 -26.42 -31.55
N VAL A 27 -18.57 -25.29 -31.72
CA VAL A 27 -17.98 -24.90 -32.99
C VAL A 27 -16.88 -25.88 -33.41
N CYS A 28 -15.97 -26.25 -32.51
CA CYS A 28 -14.94 -27.24 -32.76
C CYS A 28 -15.54 -28.58 -33.21
N LYS A 29 -16.62 -29.05 -32.57
CA LYS A 29 -17.31 -30.29 -32.98
C LYS A 29 -17.92 -30.19 -34.38
N GLU A 30 -18.55 -29.06 -34.73
CA GLU A 30 -19.10 -28.86 -36.08
C GLU A 30 -17.98 -28.77 -37.15
N ILE A 31 -16.85 -28.16 -36.83
CA ILE A 31 -15.66 -28.12 -37.70
C ILE A 31 -15.12 -29.53 -37.93
N LEU A 32 -14.89 -30.29 -36.85
CA LEU A 32 -14.34 -31.65 -36.91
C LEU A 32 -15.32 -32.65 -37.53
N LYS A 33 -16.63 -32.40 -37.49
CA LYS A 33 -17.62 -33.19 -38.24
C LYS A 33 -17.50 -33.00 -39.75
N ILE A 34 -17.07 -31.83 -40.21
CA ILE A 34 -16.86 -31.52 -41.64
C ILE A 34 -15.48 -32.00 -42.09
N ASN A 35 -14.45 -31.77 -41.26
CA ASN A 35 -13.09 -32.25 -41.51
C ASN A 35 -12.46 -32.80 -40.21
N PRO A 36 -12.51 -34.12 -40.00
CA PRO A 36 -12.00 -34.74 -38.78
C PRO A 36 -10.50 -34.63 -38.57
N ASN A 37 -9.71 -34.37 -39.62
CA ASN A 37 -8.25 -34.45 -39.59
C ASN A 37 -7.57 -33.10 -39.27
N LEU A 38 -8.34 -32.10 -38.84
CA LEU A 38 -7.79 -30.81 -38.44
C LEU A 38 -7.24 -30.87 -37.02
N ILE A 39 -5.97 -31.27 -36.89
CA ILE A 39 -5.27 -31.47 -35.61
C ILE A 39 -5.41 -30.23 -34.69
N GLU A 40 -5.23 -29.02 -35.23
CA GLU A 40 -5.41 -27.77 -34.48
C GLU A 40 -6.75 -27.69 -33.74
N PHE A 41 -7.86 -28.03 -34.41
CA PHE A 41 -9.19 -28.00 -33.81
C PHE A 41 -9.45 -29.18 -32.88
N GLN A 42 -8.75 -30.30 -33.07
CA GLN A 42 -8.77 -31.41 -32.12
C GLN A 42 -8.04 -31.05 -30.82
N GLU A 43 -6.88 -30.39 -30.91
CA GLU A 43 -6.12 -29.89 -29.76
C GLU A 43 -6.91 -28.82 -29.02
N ASN A 44 -7.47 -27.84 -29.73
CA ASN A 44 -8.31 -26.81 -29.13
C ASN A 44 -9.52 -27.39 -28.39
N LEU A 45 -10.19 -28.39 -29.00
CA LEU A 45 -11.28 -29.10 -28.34
C LEU A 45 -10.81 -29.86 -27.08
N ALA A 46 -9.61 -30.44 -27.10
CA ALA A 46 -9.03 -31.09 -25.94
C ALA A 46 -8.70 -30.09 -24.82
N CYS A 47 -8.13 -28.93 -25.15
CA CYS A 47 -7.93 -27.81 -24.24
C CYS A 47 -9.25 -27.33 -23.61
N ASP A 48 -10.31 -27.20 -24.40
CA ASP A 48 -11.64 -26.82 -23.88
C ASP A 48 -12.19 -27.86 -22.89
N TYR A 49 -11.95 -29.16 -23.15
CA TYR A 49 -12.31 -30.22 -22.20
C TYR A 49 -11.48 -30.19 -20.92
N TYR A 50 -10.20 -29.83 -21.01
CA TYR A 50 -9.35 -29.57 -19.84
C TYR A 50 -9.93 -28.42 -18.99
N GLU A 51 -10.32 -27.30 -19.59
CA GLU A 51 -10.96 -26.18 -18.88
C GLU A 51 -12.29 -26.58 -18.22
N LYS A 52 -13.03 -27.51 -18.85
CA LYS A 52 -14.23 -28.12 -18.26
C LYS A 52 -13.95 -29.15 -17.16
N LYS A 53 -12.67 -29.41 -16.85
CA LYS A 53 -12.20 -30.46 -15.93
C LYS A 53 -12.61 -31.88 -16.36
N GLU A 54 -12.91 -32.05 -17.65
CA GLU A 54 -13.21 -33.34 -18.26
C GLU A 54 -11.91 -33.96 -18.81
N TYR A 55 -10.97 -34.23 -17.90
CA TYR A 55 -9.58 -34.57 -18.24
C TYR A 55 -9.45 -35.85 -19.06
N GLU A 56 -10.28 -36.87 -18.81
CA GLU A 56 -10.25 -38.12 -19.57
C GLU A 56 -10.62 -37.90 -21.04
N LYS A 57 -11.57 -37.00 -21.31
CA LYS A 57 -11.95 -36.66 -22.70
C LYS A 57 -10.87 -35.83 -23.39
N SER A 58 -10.22 -34.94 -22.65
CA SER A 58 -9.04 -34.21 -23.14
C SER A 58 -7.94 -35.20 -23.58
N ILE A 59 -7.55 -36.15 -22.71
CA ILE A 59 -6.55 -37.17 -23.04
C ILE A 59 -6.99 -38.07 -24.21
N GLU A 60 -8.26 -38.47 -24.28
CA GLU A 60 -8.77 -39.28 -25.41
C GLU A 60 -8.59 -38.56 -26.75
N LEU A 61 -8.87 -37.25 -26.79
CA LEU A 61 -8.69 -36.44 -27.99
C LEU A 61 -7.22 -36.23 -28.34
N PHE A 62 -6.37 -35.95 -27.35
CA PHE A 62 -4.94 -35.83 -27.59
C PHE A 62 -4.31 -37.14 -28.10
N ASN A 63 -4.74 -38.29 -27.58
CA ASN A 63 -4.31 -39.59 -28.12
C ASN A 63 -4.72 -39.78 -29.59
N LYS A 64 -5.94 -39.36 -29.95
CA LYS A 64 -6.37 -39.36 -31.37
C LYS A 64 -5.54 -38.41 -32.23
N CYS A 65 -5.11 -37.26 -31.70
CA CYS A 65 -4.21 -36.34 -32.43
C CYS A 65 -2.87 -37.03 -32.73
N MET A 66 -2.30 -37.71 -31.72
CA MET A 66 -1.04 -38.45 -31.87
C MET A 66 -1.15 -39.57 -32.91
N GLU A 67 -2.28 -40.29 -32.97
CA GLU A 67 -2.52 -41.32 -33.97
C GLU A 67 -2.68 -40.78 -35.41
N ASN A 68 -3.20 -39.55 -35.57
CA ASN A 68 -3.67 -39.02 -36.87
C ASN A 68 -2.73 -38.03 -37.57
N GLY A 69 -1.52 -37.79 -37.03
CA GLY A 69 -0.56 -36.90 -37.69
C GLY A 69 0.38 -36.14 -36.75
N GLY A 70 0.25 -36.35 -35.44
CA GLY A 70 1.12 -35.78 -34.42
C GLY A 70 0.42 -34.69 -33.59
N VAL A 71 1.07 -34.32 -32.50
CA VAL A 71 0.64 -33.23 -31.61
C VAL A 71 1.65 -32.09 -31.74
N SER A 72 1.18 -30.85 -31.65
CA SER A 72 2.03 -29.67 -31.65
C SER A 72 2.96 -29.67 -30.43
N ASP A 73 4.11 -29.02 -30.53
CA ASP A 73 5.00 -28.91 -29.37
C ASP A 73 4.31 -28.20 -28.16
N SER A 74 3.26 -27.41 -28.43
CA SER A 74 2.35 -26.85 -27.41
C SER A 74 1.33 -27.83 -26.86
N GLY A 75 0.83 -28.76 -27.68
CA GLY A 75 -0.11 -29.79 -27.24
C GLY A 75 0.52 -30.75 -26.22
N PHE A 76 1.82 -31.04 -26.32
CA PHE A 76 2.51 -31.87 -25.31
C PHE A 76 2.50 -31.25 -23.91
N LEU A 77 2.60 -29.92 -23.78
CA LEU A 77 2.43 -29.23 -22.50
C LEU A 77 1.02 -29.45 -21.95
N MET A 78 -0.01 -29.28 -22.80
CA MET A 78 -1.40 -29.45 -22.35
C MET A 78 -1.69 -30.89 -21.92
N ILE A 79 -1.14 -31.90 -22.62
CA ILE A 79 -1.23 -33.30 -22.22
C ILE A 79 -0.59 -33.51 -20.85
N ALA A 80 0.62 -32.99 -20.65
CA ALA A 80 1.33 -33.09 -19.38
C ALA A 80 0.54 -32.44 -18.23
N LEU A 81 0.06 -31.21 -18.40
CA LEU A 81 -0.79 -30.52 -17.41
C LEU A 81 -2.08 -31.31 -17.12
N THR A 82 -2.70 -31.90 -18.15
CA THR A 82 -3.88 -32.76 -17.98
C THR A 82 -3.55 -33.99 -17.13
N TYR A 83 -2.42 -34.66 -17.38
CA TYR A 83 -1.97 -35.77 -16.55
C TYR A 83 -1.67 -35.36 -15.10
N ILE A 84 -1.10 -34.17 -14.87
CA ILE A 84 -0.89 -33.63 -13.51
C ILE A 84 -2.24 -33.47 -12.79
N LYS A 85 -3.26 -32.91 -13.45
CA LYS A 85 -4.61 -32.79 -12.85
C LYS A 85 -5.27 -34.14 -12.58
N MET A 86 -4.87 -35.19 -13.30
CA MET A 86 -5.27 -36.58 -13.06
C MET A 86 -4.37 -37.29 -12.01
N ASN A 87 -3.39 -36.59 -11.44
CA ASN A 87 -2.39 -37.13 -10.50
C ASN A 87 -1.50 -38.23 -11.12
N GLU A 88 -1.24 -38.17 -12.42
CA GLU A 88 -0.42 -39.10 -13.20
C GLU A 88 0.92 -38.46 -13.61
N ILE A 89 1.70 -38.03 -12.62
CA ILE A 89 2.92 -37.22 -12.80
C ILE A 89 3.97 -37.93 -13.69
N ASP A 90 4.17 -39.24 -13.53
CA ASP A 90 5.12 -40.01 -14.34
C ASP A 90 4.81 -39.93 -15.84
N LYS A 91 3.51 -39.96 -16.20
CA LYS A 91 3.08 -39.83 -17.59
C LYS A 91 3.24 -38.40 -18.10
N ALA A 92 3.03 -37.41 -17.24
CA ALA A 92 3.25 -36.01 -17.57
C ALA A 92 4.72 -35.75 -17.94
N LEU A 93 5.67 -36.28 -17.18
CA LEU A 93 7.10 -36.12 -17.48
C LEU A 93 7.54 -36.95 -18.69
N GLU A 94 6.97 -38.14 -18.89
CA GLU A 94 7.28 -38.97 -20.06
C GLU A 94 6.85 -38.30 -21.36
N ILE A 95 5.62 -37.76 -21.43
CA ILE A 95 5.10 -37.19 -22.67
C ILE A 95 5.88 -35.95 -23.13
N LEU A 96 6.47 -35.18 -22.20
CA LEU A 96 7.27 -34.02 -22.57
C LEU A 96 8.52 -34.37 -23.39
N LYS A 97 9.03 -35.61 -23.28
CA LYS A 97 10.19 -36.09 -24.07
C LYS A 97 9.92 -36.14 -25.57
N GLU A 98 8.65 -36.16 -25.97
CA GLU A 98 8.23 -36.13 -27.37
C GLU A 98 8.34 -34.71 -27.99
N THR A 99 8.55 -33.67 -27.16
CA THR A 99 8.78 -32.29 -27.64
C THR A 99 10.12 -32.20 -28.36
N LYS A 100 10.10 -31.94 -29.67
CA LYS A 100 11.33 -31.99 -30.50
C LYS A 100 12.08 -30.67 -30.53
N ASN A 101 11.36 -29.55 -30.51
CA ASN A 101 11.99 -28.25 -30.46
C ASN A 101 12.66 -28.05 -29.09
N LYS A 102 13.97 -27.81 -29.08
CA LYS A 102 14.76 -27.69 -27.84
C LYS A 102 14.28 -26.55 -26.93
N GLU A 103 13.97 -25.39 -27.50
CA GLU A 103 13.49 -24.23 -26.74
C GLU A 103 12.14 -24.54 -26.10
N ARG A 104 11.22 -25.13 -26.88
CA ARG A 104 9.90 -25.53 -26.38
C ARG A 104 9.96 -26.69 -25.38
N TYR A 105 10.89 -27.62 -25.55
CA TYR A 105 11.15 -28.71 -24.60
C TYR A 105 11.54 -28.14 -23.23
N LEU A 106 12.48 -27.20 -23.20
CA LEU A 106 12.91 -26.55 -21.95
C LEU A 106 11.76 -25.74 -21.32
N LEU A 107 11.01 -24.98 -22.13
CA LEU A 107 9.85 -24.21 -21.66
C LEU A 107 8.76 -25.11 -21.07
N ASN A 108 8.43 -26.21 -21.73
CA ASN A 108 7.40 -27.13 -21.25
C ASN A 108 7.79 -27.75 -19.89
N HIS A 109 9.08 -28.10 -19.70
CA HIS A 109 9.57 -28.61 -18.42
C HIS A 109 9.57 -27.53 -17.34
N LEU A 110 10.01 -26.30 -17.66
CA LEU A 110 9.93 -25.15 -16.75
C LEU A 110 8.51 -24.97 -16.18
N ILE A 111 7.51 -24.97 -17.06
CA ILE A 111 6.10 -24.79 -16.68
C ILE A 111 5.60 -25.97 -15.86
N VAL A 112 5.89 -27.21 -16.28
CA VAL A 112 5.45 -28.41 -15.57
C VAL A 112 6.07 -28.54 -14.18
N TYR A 113 7.37 -28.27 -14.04
CA TYR A 113 8.01 -28.31 -12.72
C TYR A 113 7.50 -27.20 -11.80
N ARG A 114 7.19 -26.00 -12.33
CA ARG A 114 6.52 -24.96 -11.54
C ARG A 114 5.14 -25.42 -11.07
N GLU A 115 4.32 -26.00 -11.95
CA GLU A 115 2.98 -26.51 -11.60
C GLU A 115 3.04 -27.62 -10.54
N LEU A 116 4.13 -28.37 -10.48
CA LEU A 116 4.41 -29.37 -9.45
C LEU A 116 5.01 -28.78 -8.17
N GLU A 117 5.22 -27.45 -8.11
CA GLU A 117 5.93 -26.73 -7.04
C GLU A 117 7.38 -27.21 -6.83
N GLU A 118 7.97 -27.88 -7.82
CA GLU A 118 9.38 -28.30 -7.83
C GLU A 118 10.26 -27.16 -8.37
N TYR A 119 10.34 -26.08 -7.60
CA TYR A 119 10.95 -24.82 -8.04
C TYR A 119 12.43 -24.96 -8.41
N GLU A 120 13.21 -25.81 -7.74
CA GLU A 120 14.62 -26.00 -8.10
C GLU A 120 14.80 -26.59 -9.51
N ASN A 121 13.97 -27.59 -9.85
CA ASN A 121 13.96 -28.18 -11.20
C ASN A 121 13.45 -27.15 -12.21
N ALA A 122 12.38 -26.43 -11.89
CA ALA A 122 11.84 -25.39 -12.76
C ALA A 122 12.91 -24.34 -13.10
N ILE A 123 13.63 -23.82 -12.10
CA ILE A 123 14.74 -22.87 -12.26
C ILE A 123 15.84 -23.46 -13.15
N GLU A 124 16.25 -24.72 -12.96
CA GLU A 124 17.28 -25.34 -13.80
C GLU A 124 16.90 -25.37 -15.29
N TYR A 125 15.63 -25.68 -15.60
CA TYR A 125 15.15 -25.64 -16.99
C TYR A 125 14.98 -24.22 -17.52
N GLY A 126 14.58 -23.27 -16.66
CA GLY A 126 14.51 -21.85 -16.98
C GLY A 126 15.88 -21.26 -17.31
N ASP A 127 16.90 -21.53 -16.50
CA ASP A 127 18.28 -21.10 -16.73
C ASP A 127 18.81 -21.64 -18.05
N LYS A 128 18.63 -22.95 -18.33
CA LYS A 128 19.02 -23.54 -19.62
C LYS A 128 18.29 -22.91 -20.81
N LEU A 129 17.04 -22.51 -20.63
CA LEU A 129 16.24 -21.86 -21.66
C LEU A 129 16.75 -20.43 -21.93
N LEU A 130 17.05 -19.68 -20.88
CA LEU A 130 17.61 -18.33 -20.99
C LEU A 130 19.06 -18.32 -21.49
N ASP A 131 19.86 -19.35 -21.18
CA ASP A 131 21.18 -19.57 -21.79
C ASP A 131 21.08 -19.80 -23.31
N LEU A 132 20.01 -20.47 -23.76
CA LEU A 132 19.75 -20.72 -25.18
C LEU A 132 19.17 -19.48 -25.88
N ASN A 133 18.22 -18.81 -25.24
CA ASN A 133 17.54 -17.62 -25.73
C ASN A 133 17.29 -16.65 -24.57
N PRO A 134 18.20 -15.69 -24.34
CA PRO A 134 18.08 -14.72 -23.24
C PRO A 134 16.84 -13.83 -23.32
N GLU A 135 16.29 -13.63 -24.52
CA GLU A 135 15.12 -12.77 -24.76
C GLU A 135 13.80 -13.58 -24.78
N ASN A 136 13.81 -14.85 -24.37
CA ASN A 136 12.59 -15.65 -24.31
C ASN A 136 11.62 -15.09 -23.26
N THR A 137 10.58 -14.40 -23.72
CA THR A 137 9.63 -13.69 -22.87
C THR A 137 8.83 -14.61 -21.94
N LEU A 138 8.51 -15.84 -22.37
CA LEU A 138 7.80 -16.81 -21.55
C LEU A 138 8.68 -17.35 -20.42
N ALA A 139 9.97 -17.58 -20.71
CA ALA A 139 10.94 -18.00 -19.71
C ALA A 139 11.14 -16.91 -18.66
N LEU A 140 11.37 -15.66 -19.09
CA LEU A 140 11.52 -14.52 -18.17
C LEU A 140 10.26 -14.35 -17.31
N PHE A 141 9.08 -14.49 -17.89
CA PHE A 141 7.82 -14.44 -17.15
C PHE A 141 7.70 -15.55 -16.10
N HIS A 142 7.88 -16.82 -16.47
CA HIS A 142 7.76 -17.92 -15.51
C HIS A 142 8.86 -17.88 -14.44
N MET A 143 10.08 -17.45 -14.78
CA MET A 143 11.12 -17.23 -13.78
C MET A 143 10.71 -16.16 -12.78
N SER A 144 10.11 -15.05 -13.24
CA SER A 144 9.60 -14.01 -12.33
C SER A 144 8.48 -14.53 -11.41
N GLU A 145 7.58 -15.38 -11.91
CA GLU A 145 6.53 -16.00 -11.10
C GLU A 145 7.08 -17.01 -10.09
N ILE A 146 8.05 -17.84 -10.48
CA ILE A 146 8.69 -18.81 -9.58
C ILE A 146 9.35 -18.08 -8.41
N TYR A 147 10.09 -17.00 -8.69
CA TYR A 147 10.74 -16.22 -7.64
C TYR A 147 9.74 -15.49 -6.74
N ASP A 148 8.53 -15.17 -7.22
CA ASP A 148 7.44 -14.70 -6.36
C ASP A 148 6.91 -15.78 -5.44
N GLU A 149 6.70 -16.99 -5.97
CA GLU A 149 6.14 -18.11 -5.22
C GLU A 149 7.07 -18.58 -4.08
N ILE A 150 8.38 -18.33 -4.21
CA ILE A 150 9.38 -18.61 -3.16
C ILE A 150 9.76 -17.37 -2.34
N ASP A 151 9.00 -16.27 -2.44
CA ASP A 151 9.20 -14.99 -1.73
C ASP A 151 10.57 -14.29 -1.98
N ASP A 152 11.26 -14.60 -3.09
CA ASP A 152 12.49 -13.94 -3.52
C ASP A 152 12.18 -12.74 -4.44
N SER A 153 11.74 -11.66 -3.80
CA SER A 153 11.33 -10.43 -4.49
C SER A 153 12.45 -9.78 -5.31
N GLU A 154 13.73 -9.98 -4.95
CA GLU A 154 14.86 -9.38 -5.66
C GLU A 154 15.05 -10.03 -7.03
N ARG A 155 15.11 -11.37 -7.07
CA ARG A 155 15.24 -12.09 -8.34
C ARG A 155 13.99 -12.01 -9.19
N SER A 156 12.80 -12.03 -8.59
CA SER A 156 11.56 -11.78 -9.31
C SER A 156 11.60 -10.45 -10.06
N MET A 157 11.99 -9.36 -9.36
CA MET A 157 12.14 -8.05 -9.98
C MET A 157 13.19 -8.01 -11.09
N PHE A 158 14.30 -8.76 -10.95
CA PHE A 158 15.29 -8.89 -12.00
C PHE A 158 14.66 -9.44 -13.29
N TYR A 159 13.95 -10.57 -13.23
CA TYR A 159 13.33 -11.17 -14.43
C TYR A 159 12.20 -10.33 -15.01
N TYR A 160 11.41 -9.64 -14.17
CA TYR A 160 10.42 -8.67 -14.66
C TYR A 160 11.06 -7.50 -15.42
N ASN A 161 12.20 -7.00 -14.96
CA ASN A 161 12.93 -5.93 -15.64
C ASN A 161 13.50 -6.40 -16.98
N GLU A 162 14.08 -7.61 -17.02
CA GLU A 162 14.55 -8.21 -18.28
C GLU A 162 13.40 -8.42 -19.27
N LEU A 163 12.25 -8.91 -18.79
CA LEU A 163 11.05 -9.05 -19.61
C LEU A 163 10.58 -7.69 -20.17
N ALA A 164 10.60 -6.64 -19.35
CA ALA A 164 10.22 -5.30 -19.77
C ALA A 164 11.24 -4.63 -20.72
N ASN A 165 12.49 -5.09 -20.73
CA ASN A 165 13.49 -4.69 -21.73
C ASN A 165 13.16 -5.27 -23.11
N VAL A 166 12.69 -6.52 -23.17
CA VAL A 166 12.26 -7.19 -24.41
C VAL A 166 10.89 -6.70 -24.87
N VAL A 167 9.96 -6.50 -23.93
CA VAL A 167 8.58 -6.09 -24.18
C VAL A 167 8.32 -4.73 -23.53
N PRO A 168 8.57 -3.60 -24.23
CA PRO A 168 8.45 -2.27 -23.64
C PRO A 168 7.07 -1.94 -23.04
N SER A 169 6.00 -2.56 -23.55
CA SER A 169 4.64 -2.39 -22.99
C SER A 169 4.49 -2.96 -21.58
N MET A 170 5.40 -3.81 -21.13
CA MET A 170 5.41 -4.34 -19.76
C MET A 170 6.10 -3.40 -18.75
N LYS A 171 6.75 -2.32 -19.20
CA LYS A 171 7.39 -1.36 -18.28
C LYS A 171 6.40 -0.74 -17.30
N SER A 172 5.16 -0.51 -17.73
CA SER A 172 4.09 -0.02 -16.85
C SER A 172 3.70 -1.04 -15.79
N ALA A 173 3.72 -2.34 -16.12
CA ALA A 173 3.48 -3.42 -15.16
C ALA A 173 4.60 -3.50 -14.10
N VAL A 174 5.86 -3.29 -14.50
CA VAL A 174 7.00 -3.20 -13.58
C VAL A 174 6.82 -2.07 -12.57
N LEU A 175 6.36 -0.89 -13.01
CA LEU A 175 6.10 0.22 -12.08
C LEU A 175 4.95 -0.11 -11.11
N ILE A 176 3.87 -0.73 -11.57
CA ILE A 176 2.77 -1.18 -10.70
C ILE A 176 3.29 -2.17 -9.65
N ARG A 177 4.20 -3.06 -10.04
CA ARG A 177 4.81 -4.04 -9.15
C ARG A 177 5.71 -3.39 -8.10
N LEU A 178 6.58 -2.46 -8.51
CA LEU A 178 7.42 -1.70 -7.57
C LEU A 178 6.55 -0.94 -6.54
N TYR A 179 5.40 -0.43 -6.96
CA TYR A 179 4.43 0.21 -6.07
C TYR A 179 3.87 -0.78 -5.04
N SER A 180 3.47 -1.98 -5.45
CA SER A 180 2.97 -3.00 -4.51
C SER A 180 4.03 -3.49 -3.52
N LEU A 181 5.31 -3.44 -3.90
CA LEU A 181 6.44 -3.77 -3.03
C LEU A 181 6.88 -2.61 -2.13
N GLY A 182 6.26 -1.43 -2.26
CA GLY A 182 6.65 -0.23 -1.51
C GLY A 182 8.00 0.37 -1.92
N LYS A 183 8.56 -0.05 -3.07
CA LYS A 183 9.85 0.41 -3.62
C LYS A 183 9.67 1.71 -4.41
N TYR A 184 9.25 2.77 -3.71
CA TYR A 184 8.86 4.03 -4.36
C TYR A 184 10.04 4.78 -5.00
N ASP A 185 11.25 4.69 -4.43
CA ASP A 185 12.44 5.32 -4.99
C ASP A 185 12.80 4.70 -6.36
N GLU A 186 12.92 3.37 -6.42
CA GLU A 186 13.19 2.62 -7.66
C GLU A 186 12.11 2.88 -8.72
N LEU A 187 10.85 2.94 -8.30
CA LEU A 187 9.71 3.24 -9.18
C LEU A 187 9.87 4.62 -9.83
N ILE A 188 10.13 5.66 -9.04
CA ILE A 188 10.23 7.03 -9.53
C ILE A 188 11.46 7.21 -10.42
N GLU A 189 12.59 6.58 -10.08
CA GLU A 189 13.79 6.59 -10.91
C GLU A 189 13.52 5.97 -12.28
N SER A 190 12.99 4.74 -12.30
CA SER A 190 12.62 4.04 -13.54
C SER A 190 11.57 4.82 -14.33
N PHE A 191 10.56 5.36 -13.66
CA PHE A 191 9.53 6.16 -14.30
C PHE A 191 10.11 7.39 -15.02
N GLU A 192 10.93 8.20 -14.35
CA GLU A 192 11.49 9.41 -14.95
C GLU A 192 12.51 9.09 -16.06
N GLU A 193 13.32 8.04 -15.90
CA GLU A 193 14.27 7.59 -16.93
C GLU A 193 13.55 7.18 -18.22
N GLN A 194 12.48 6.40 -18.11
CA GLN A 194 11.75 5.88 -19.27
C GLN A 194 10.77 6.92 -19.84
N LYS A 195 10.25 7.83 -19.02
CA LYS A 195 9.46 8.98 -19.48
C LYS A 195 10.28 9.92 -20.36
N GLN A 196 11.56 10.14 -20.06
CA GLN A 196 12.45 10.93 -20.92
C GLN A 196 12.64 10.30 -22.31
N LYS A 197 12.49 8.97 -22.42
CA LYS A 197 12.55 8.21 -23.67
C LYS A 197 11.21 8.15 -24.42
N GLY A 198 10.15 8.80 -23.91
CA GLY A 198 8.82 8.82 -24.52
C GLY A 198 8.01 7.54 -24.35
N ILE A 199 8.39 6.64 -23.44
CA ILE A 199 7.78 5.31 -23.30
C ILE A 199 6.33 5.38 -22.77
N PHE A 200 6.05 6.30 -21.85
CA PHE A 200 4.77 6.34 -21.11
C PHE A 200 3.74 7.32 -21.67
N GLU A 201 3.88 7.81 -22.92
CA GLU A 201 2.97 8.83 -23.45
C GLU A 201 1.49 8.42 -23.39
N ARG A 202 1.19 7.17 -23.76
CA ARG A 202 -0.18 6.61 -23.70
C ARG A 202 -0.59 6.27 -22.27
N ASP A 203 0.32 5.73 -21.47
CA ASP A 203 0.01 5.33 -20.09
C ASP A 203 -0.31 6.54 -19.20
N LEU A 204 0.23 7.72 -19.52
CA LEU A 204 -0.11 8.98 -18.86
C LEU A 204 -1.55 9.46 -19.14
N GLU A 205 -2.27 8.83 -20.06
CA GLU A 205 -3.71 9.02 -20.25
C GLU A 205 -4.54 8.10 -19.32
N SER A 206 -3.92 7.16 -18.62
CA SER A 206 -4.57 6.30 -17.63
C SER A 206 -4.67 6.99 -16.28
N ALA A 207 -5.90 7.08 -15.76
CA ALA A 207 -6.14 7.63 -14.43
C ALA A 207 -5.44 6.81 -13.34
N HIS A 208 -5.44 5.47 -13.45
CA HIS A 208 -4.82 4.59 -12.47
C HIS A 208 -3.29 4.72 -12.46
N PHE A 209 -2.67 4.78 -13.64
CA PHE A 209 -1.22 4.95 -13.76
C PHE A 209 -0.76 6.27 -13.12
N ASN A 210 -1.43 7.40 -13.42
CA ASN A 210 -1.15 8.68 -12.77
C ASN A 210 -1.36 8.64 -11.25
N TYR A 211 -2.34 7.87 -10.76
CA TYR A 211 -2.55 7.71 -9.32
C TYR A 211 -1.35 7.03 -8.66
N ILE A 212 -0.84 5.94 -9.24
CA ILE A 212 0.33 5.21 -8.74
C ILE A 212 1.56 6.12 -8.69
N ILE A 213 1.85 6.84 -9.77
CA ILE A 213 2.98 7.78 -9.80
C ILE A 213 2.81 8.89 -8.75
N GLY A 214 1.61 9.46 -8.65
CA GLY A 214 1.30 10.51 -7.67
C GLY A 214 1.45 10.04 -6.22
N MET A 215 0.92 8.87 -5.89
CA MET A 215 1.07 8.27 -4.56
C MET A 215 2.53 7.90 -4.26
N SER A 216 3.29 7.42 -5.24
CA SER A 216 4.72 7.15 -5.06
C SER A 216 5.49 8.42 -4.70
N TYR A 217 5.22 9.53 -5.40
CA TYR A 217 5.78 10.83 -5.02
C TYR A 217 5.32 11.33 -3.64
N HIS A 218 4.08 11.02 -3.23
CA HIS A 218 3.57 11.35 -1.91
C HIS A 218 4.37 10.65 -0.80
N GLU A 219 4.61 9.35 -0.93
CA GLU A 219 5.38 8.56 0.05
C GLU A 219 6.83 9.05 0.17
N LEU A 220 7.41 9.52 -0.95
CA LEU A 220 8.72 10.16 -0.96
C LEU A 220 8.73 11.62 -0.46
N LYS A 221 7.61 12.12 0.08
CA LYS A 221 7.41 13.51 0.56
C LYS A 221 7.64 14.58 -0.51
N ARG A 222 7.53 14.21 -1.78
CA ARG A 222 7.63 15.11 -2.95
C ARG A 222 6.25 15.62 -3.31
N HIS A 223 5.67 16.43 -2.43
CA HIS A 223 4.24 16.79 -2.49
C HIS A 223 3.83 17.55 -3.77
N TYR A 224 4.69 18.41 -4.31
CA TYR A 224 4.39 19.13 -5.56
C TYR A 224 4.34 18.20 -6.78
N ASP A 225 5.30 17.27 -6.88
CA ASP A 225 5.31 16.27 -7.95
C ASP A 225 4.10 15.34 -7.83
N SER A 226 3.79 14.90 -6.60
CA SER A 226 2.58 14.13 -6.28
C SER A 226 1.32 14.83 -6.78
N LEU A 227 1.11 16.10 -6.42
CA LEU A 227 -0.06 16.87 -6.85
C LEU A 227 -0.20 16.91 -8.37
N LYS A 228 0.89 17.07 -9.12
CA LYS A 228 0.84 17.10 -10.60
C LYS A 228 0.19 15.84 -11.18
N TYR A 229 0.55 14.67 -10.69
CA TYR A 229 0.00 13.39 -11.20
C TYR A 229 -1.36 13.06 -10.59
N LEU A 230 -1.57 13.32 -9.29
CA LEU A 230 -2.87 13.10 -8.65
C LEU A 230 -3.98 13.97 -9.26
N LEU A 231 -3.70 15.25 -9.53
CA LEU A 231 -4.66 16.15 -10.21
C LEU A 231 -4.98 15.67 -11.62
N ASN A 232 -3.99 15.14 -12.35
CA ASN A 232 -4.24 14.55 -13.66
C ASN A 232 -5.09 13.28 -13.55
N SER A 233 -4.82 12.43 -12.55
CA SER A 233 -5.61 11.22 -12.27
C SER A 233 -7.07 11.53 -11.97
N ASP A 234 -7.34 12.54 -11.13
CA ASP A 234 -8.69 13.00 -10.78
C ASP A 234 -9.42 13.57 -12.00
N ARG A 235 -8.72 14.36 -12.83
CA ARG A 235 -9.27 14.91 -14.08
C ARG A 235 -9.74 13.83 -15.05
N LEU A 236 -8.99 12.73 -15.16
CA LEU A 236 -9.31 11.62 -16.06
C LEU A 236 -10.46 10.76 -15.52
N TYR A 237 -10.44 10.47 -14.22
CA TYR A 237 -11.50 9.74 -13.55
C TYR A 237 -11.50 10.08 -12.06
N SER A 238 -12.50 10.84 -11.63
CA SER A 238 -12.63 11.36 -10.26
C SER A 238 -13.21 10.30 -9.31
N THR A 239 -12.58 10.12 -8.14
CA THR A 239 -13.10 9.30 -7.04
C THR A 239 -12.85 9.99 -5.70
N ALA A 240 -13.58 9.59 -4.65
CA ALA A 240 -13.40 10.13 -3.31
C ALA A 240 -11.96 9.91 -2.80
N GLU A 241 -11.38 8.74 -3.04
CA GLU A 241 -10.02 8.39 -2.60
C GLU A 241 -8.97 9.29 -3.24
N LYS A 242 -9.10 9.58 -4.55
CA LYS A 242 -8.17 10.46 -5.26
C LYS A 242 -8.25 11.90 -4.76
N LYS A 243 -9.46 12.41 -4.55
CA LYS A 243 -9.67 13.75 -3.98
C LYS A 243 -9.12 13.86 -2.56
N THR A 244 -9.33 12.83 -1.74
CA THR A 244 -8.73 12.73 -0.41
C THR A 244 -7.21 12.73 -0.47
N ALA A 245 -6.60 11.99 -1.41
CA ALA A 245 -5.15 11.97 -1.60
C ALA A 245 -4.60 13.34 -2.06
N ILE A 246 -5.30 14.03 -2.96
CA ILE A 246 -4.97 15.41 -3.38
C ILE A 246 -5.01 16.36 -2.18
N ALA A 247 -6.09 16.30 -1.39
CA ALA A 247 -6.24 17.14 -0.21
C ALA A 247 -5.13 16.89 0.82
N LYS A 248 -4.76 15.63 1.07
CA LYS A 248 -3.63 15.28 1.95
C LYS A 248 -2.34 15.99 1.49
N ASN A 249 -2.04 15.98 0.20
CA ASN A 249 -0.86 16.68 -0.32
C ASN A 249 -0.98 18.22 -0.23
N TYR A 250 -2.18 18.81 -0.30
CA TYR A 250 -2.35 20.23 -0.02
C TYR A 250 -2.16 20.58 1.46
N ILE A 251 -2.59 19.71 2.39
CA ILE A 251 -2.36 19.87 3.83
C ILE A 251 -0.85 19.90 4.14
N GLU A 252 -0.08 18.96 3.57
CA GLU A 252 1.39 18.92 3.74
C GLU A 252 2.08 20.18 3.19
N ASN A 253 1.46 20.86 2.23
CA ASN A 253 1.92 22.14 1.69
C ASN A 253 1.29 23.38 2.38
N LEU A 254 0.58 23.19 3.50
CA LEU A 254 -0.11 24.24 4.26
C LEU A 254 -1.13 25.04 3.42
N LYS A 255 -1.70 24.41 2.38
CA LYS A 255 -2.75 24.98 1.52
C LYS A 255 -4.12 24.52 1.98
N PHE A 256 -4.49 24.91 3.19
CA PHE A 256 -5.71 24.45 3.86
C PHE A 256 -7.00 24.80 3.09
N ASP A 257 -7.08 25.96 2.42
CA ASP A 257 -8.26 26.31 1.61
C ASP A 257 -8.49 25.33 0.45
N LEU A 258 -7.42 24.94 -0.24
CA LEU A 258 -7.48 23.98 -1.34
C LEU A 258 -7.74 22.57 -0.82
N ALA A 259 -7.11 22.19 0.29
CA ALA A 259 -7.38 20.92 0.94
C ALA A 259 -8.86 20.78 1.32
N HIS A 260 -9.43 21.80 1.97
CA HIS A 260 -10.83 21.85 2.39
C HIS A 260 -11.78 21.70 1.20
N LYS A 261 -11.51 22.41 0.09
CA LYS A 261 -12.26 22.26 -1.16
C LYS A 261 -12.27 20.81 -1.66
N TYR A 262 -11.11 20.18 -1.79
CA TYR A 262 -11.01 18.81 -2.30
C TYR A 262 -11.61 17.78 -1.34
N LEU A 263 -11.56 18.02 -0.03
CA LEU A 263 -12.21 17.17 0.97
C LEU A 263 -13.73 17.25 0.89
N ASN A 264 -14.29 18.45 0.67
CA ASN A 264 -15.72 18.60 0.42
C ASN A 264 -16.14 17.87 -0.84
N GLU A 265 -15.44 18.07 -1.96
CA GLU A 265 -15.71 17.32 -3.21
C GLU A 265 -15.56 15.80 -3.02
N SER A 266 -14.65 15.35 -2.15
CA SER A 266 -14.55 13.93 -1.79
C SER A 266 -15.78 13.43 -1.04
N LEU A 267 -16.27 14.20 -0.06
CA LEU A 267 -17.44 13.86 0.76
C LEU A 267 -18.76 14.00 0.00
N GLU A 268 -18.80 14.76 -1.10
CA GLU A 268 -19.93 14.77 -2.04
C GLU A 268 -20.05 13.43 -2.79
N ILE A 269 -18.92 12.77 -3.08
CA ILE A 269 -18.88 11.47 -3.76
C ILE A 269 -19.12 10.33 -2.75
N ASP A 270 -18.41 10.35 -1.62
CA ASP A 270 -18.56 9.40 -0.53
C ASP A 270 -18.67 10.14 0.80
N GLU A 271 -19.91 10.35 1.22
CA GLU A 271 -20.27 11.08 2.41
C GLU A 271 -19.71 10.47 3.71
N MET A 272 -19.36 9.18 3.66
CA MET A 272 -18.86 8.42 4.81
C MET A 272 -17.38 8.08 4.67
N ASN A 273 -16.64 8.71 3.75
CA ASN A 273 -15.21 8.50 3.65
C ASN A 273 -14.50 8.89 4.95
N LYS A 274 -14.11 7.88 5.75
CA LYS A 274 -13.54 8.04 7.09
C LYS A 274 -12.32 8.97 7.09
N THR A 275 -11.44 8.81 6.10
CA THR A 275 -10.21 9.59 5.98
C THR A 275 -10.53 11.04 5.62
N ALA A 276 -11.44 11.27 4.68
CA ALA A 276 -11.86 12.62 4.32
C ALA A 276 -12.55 13.35 5.49
N LEU A 277 -13.42 12.66 6.23
CA LEU A 277 -14.08 13.21 7.43
C LEU A 277 -13.07 13.62 8.52
N PHE A 278 -12.04 12.80 8.74
CA PHE A 278 -10.99 13.15 9.68
C PHE A 278 -10.16 14.35 9.20
N LEU A 279 -9.69 14.32 7.95
CA LEU A 279 -8.85 15.39 7.39
C LEU A 279 -9.61 16.71 7.27
N ILE A 280 -10.91 16.70 6.96
CA ILE A 280 -11.70 17.94 6.87
C ILE A 280 -11.93 18.54 8.24
N THR A 281 -12.10 17.71 9.28
CA THR A 281 -12.17 18.17 10.67
C THR A 281 -10.90 18.94 11.05
N GLU A 282 -9.72 18.38 10.78
CA GLU A 282 -8.44 19.05 11.02
C GLU A 282 -8.29 20.31 10.18
N THR A 283 -8.61 20.23 8.89
CA THR A 283 -8.45 21.35 7.96
C THR A 283 -9.37 22.52 8.34
N SER A 284 -10.64 22.26 8.67
CA SER A 284 -11.58 23.27 9.16
C SER A 284 -11.11 23.90 10.47
N TYR A 285 -10.49 23.13 11.37
CA TYR A 285 -9.86 23.67 12.58
C TYR A 285 -8.75 24.67 12.23
N TYR A 286 -7.81 24.31 11.34
CA TYR A 286 -6.72 25.20 10.92
C TYR A 286 -7.21 26.46 10.20
N LEU A 287 -8.35 26.38 9.52
CA LEU A 287 -9.01 27.54 8.89
C LEU A 287 -9.79 28.41 9.90
N GLY A 288 -9.94 27.97 11.16
CA GLY A 288 -10.73 28.66 12.18
C GLY A 288 -12.24 28.41 12.08
N ASN A 289 -12.67 27.47 11.23
CA ASN A 289 -14.07 27.08 11.05
C ASN A 289 -14.49 26.06 12.13
N TYR A 290 -14.46 26.48 13.40
CA TYR A 290 -14.62 25.58 14.55
C TYR A 290 -15.93 24.80 14.58
N TYR A 291 -17.07 25.44 14.26
CA TYR A 291 -18.37 24.77 14.28
C TYR A 291 -18.50 23.71 13.18
N GLU A 292 -17.99 24.02 11.99
CA GLU A 292 -17.92 23.08 10.86
C GLU A 292 -17.02 21.88 11.23
N ALA A 293 -15.85 22.14 11.83
CA ALA A 293 -14.97 21.07 12.30
C ALA A 293 -15.65 20.14 13.32
N ILE A 294 -16.41 20.71 14.27
CA ILE A 294 -17.19 19.92 15.25
C ILE A 294 -18.27 19.08 14.55
N GLU A 295 -18.94 19.60 13.52
CA GLU A 295 -19.95 18.87 12.76
C GLU A 295 -19.35 17.63 12.09
N TYR A 296 -18.24 17.80 11.36
CA TYR A 296 -17.54 16.68 10.73
C TYR A 296 -16.96 15.69 11.74
N ALA A 297 -16.43 16.18 12.87
CA ALA A 297 -15.94 15.32 13.94
C ALA A 297 -17.05 14.44 14.52
N ASN A 298 -18.23 15.02 14.79
CA ASN A 298 -19.39 14.28 15.28
C ASN A 298 -19.89 13.27 14.23
N LYS A 299 -19.92 13.67 12.96
CA LYS A 299 -20.28 12.77 11.85
C LYS A 299 -19.32 11.58 11.77
N LEU A 300 -18.01 11.80 11.93
CA LEU A 300 -16.99 10.77 12.01
C LEU A 300 -17.22 9.83 13.20
N LEU A 301 -17.43 10.38 14.40
CA LEU A 301 -17.61 9.61 15.64
C LEU A 301 -18.91 8.80 15.67
N ASN A 302 -19.97 9.28 15.03
CA ASN A 302 -21.25 8.56 14.94
C ASN A 302 -21.17 7.30 14.08
N ASN A 303 -20.24 7.26 13.11
CA ASN A 303 -20.12 6.17 12.13
C ASN A 303 -18.88 5.31 12.33
N TYR A 304 -17.84 5.85 12.98
CA TYR A 304 -16.54 5.20 13.10
C TYR A 304 -15.94 5.38 14.49
N GLN A 305 -15.27 4.33 14.96
CA GLN A 305 -14.33 4.47 16.06
C GLN A 305 -13.08 5.21 15.55
N CYS A 306 -12.85 6.41 16.08
CA CYS A 306 -11.71 7.25 15.71
C CYS A 306 -11.30 8.13 16.89
N ASP A 307 -10.49 7.60 17.80
CA ASP A 307 -10.15 8.35 19.02
C ASP A 307 -9.24 9.55 18.75
N LYS A 308 -8.51 9.51 17.62
CA LYS A 308 -7.63 10.60 17.17
C LYS A 308 -8.38 11.92 16.99
N VAL A 309 -9.65 11.89 16.59
CA VAL A 309 -10.43 13.11 16.33
C VAL A 309 -10.70 13.91 17.61
N PHE A 310 -10.69 13.25 18.78
CA PHE A 310 -10.89 13.94 20.04
C PHE A 310 -9.73 14.88 20.41
N HIS A 311 -8.53 14.67 19.85
CA HIS A 311 -7.45 15.65 19.99
C HIS A 311 -7.81 16.97 19.30
N VAL A 312 -8.43 16.88 18.11
CA VAL A 312 -8.87 18.04 17.33
C VAL A 312 -10.04 18.72 18.03
N LEU A 313 -11.04 17.97 18.48
CA LEU A 313 -12.15 18.50 19.28
C LEU A 313 -11.67 19.18 20.56
N GLY A 314 -10.71 18.56 21.26
CA GLY A 314 -10.08 19.14 22.45
C GLY A 314 -9.44 20.50 22.18
N ALA A 315 -8.71 20.62 21.07
CA ALA A 315 -8.12 21.88 20.63
C ALA A 315 -9.18 22.91 20.25
N ILE A 316 -10.21 22.51 19.49
CA ILE A 316 -11.33 23.39 19.08
C ILE A 316 -12.05 23.95 20.32
N TYR A 317 -12.47 23.09 21.25
CA TYR A 317 -13.19 23.52 22.45
C TYR A 317 -12.32 24.42 23.33
N PHE A 318 -11.02 24.16 23.39
CA PHE A 318 -10.10 25.02 24.12
C PHE A 318 -10.03 26.43 23.51
N ASP A 319 -9.93 26.53 22.19
CA ASP A 319 -9.88 27.80 21.46
C ASP A 319 -11.22 28.56 21.56
N LEU A 320 -12.35 27.84 21.62
CA LEU A 320 -13.68 28.39 21.92
C LEU A 320 -13.87 28.80 23.39
N GLY A 321 -12.96 28.43 24.28
CA GLY A 321 -13.06 28.69 25.72
C GLY A 321 -13.96 27.70 26.48
N ASP A 322 -14.48 26.66 25.83
CA ASP A 322 -15.24 25.57 26.45
C ASP A 322 -14.29 24.52 27.05
N THR A 323 -13.73 24.87 28.19
CA THR A 323 -12.70 24.07 28.87
C THR A 323 -13.23 22.73 29.39
N HIS A 324 -14.54 22.60 29.64
CA HIS A 324 -15.14 21.33 30.06
C HIS A 324 -15.13 20.31 28.93
N ASN A 325 -15.66 20.67 27.76
CA ASN A 325 -15.67 19.78 26.60
C ASN A 325 -14.26 19.57 26.03
N ALA A 326 -13.38 20.57 26.13
CA ALA A 326 -11.97 20.41 25.79
C ALA A 326 -11.32 19.29 26.62
N PHE A 327 -11.55 19.31 27.94
CA PHE A 327 -11.01 18.31 28.85
C PHE A 327 -11.58 16.91 28.60
N GLU A 328 -12.90 16.77 28.45
CA GLU A 328 -13.52 15.47 28.18
C GLU A 328 -13.03 14.89 26.84
N SER A 329 -12.91 15.73 25.80
CA SER A 329 -12.36 15.29 24.51
C SER A 329 -10.93 14.77 24.67
N ILE A 330 -10.04 15.53 25.32
CA ILE A 330 -8.64 15.12 25.49
C ILE A 330 -8.52 13.82 26.31
N LYS A 331 -9.36 13.65 27.34
CA LYS A 331 -9.43 12.43 28.16
C LYS A 331 -9.81 11.21 27.31
N VAL A 332 -10.80 11.34 26.43
CA VAL A 332 -11.23 10.26 25.54
C VAL A 332 -10.17 9.97 24.47
N GLY A 333 -9.63 10.99 23.79
CA GLY A 333 -8.68 10.81 22.68
C GLY A 333 -7.37 10.12 23.10
N THR A 334 -6.96 10.29 24.36
CA THR A 334 -5.78 9.65 24.92
C THR A 334 -6.03 8.21 25.42
N HIS A 335 -7.24 7.66 25.29
CA HIS A 335 -7.66 6.36 25.84
C HIS A 335 -7.46 6.23 27.35
N VAL A 336 -7.65 7.33 28.06
CA VAL A 336 -7.15 7.47 29.41
C VAL A 336 -8.30 7.67 30.38
N MET A 337 -8.49 6.64 31.19
CA MET A 337 -9.02 6.83 32.54
C MET A 337 -7.92 7.53 33.35
N LEU A 338 -8.04 8.84 33.60
CA LEU A 338 -7.11 9.61 34.44
C LEU A 338 -6.86 8.96 35.83
N GLU A 339 -7.76 8.08 36.24
CA GLU A 339 -7.70 7.30 37.47
C GLU A 339 -6.68 6.14 37.43
N ASN A 340 -6.35 5.60 36.25
CA ASN A 340 -5.49 4.41 36.07
C ASN A 340 -4.19 4.67 35.27
N TRP A 341 -3.72 5.92 35.20
CA TRP A 341 -2.55 6.30 34.39
C TRP A 341 -1.21 5.79 34.97
N ASP A 342 -0.33 5.26 34.10
CA ASP A 342 1.09 4.97 34.43
C ASP A 342 1.96 6.19 34.12
N TYR A 343 2.23 6.97 35.16
CA TYR A 343 2.86 8.28 35.02
C TYR A 343 4.32 8.14 34.54
N ASN A 344 4.95 6.97 34.68
CA ASN A 344 6.37 6.72 34.45
C ASN A 344 6.89 6.88 33.00
N LYS A 345 6.07 7.23 32.00
CA LYS A 345 6.49 7.37 30.59
C LYS A 345 6.70 8.86 30.20
N GLY A 346 7.96 9.29 30.14
CA GLY A 346 8.40 10.69 29.94
C GLY A 346 7.76 11.53 28.80
N PRO A 347 7.45 11.00 27.60
CA PRO A 347 6.80 11.80 26.55
C PRO A 347 5.38 12.25 26.91
N TYR A 348 4.74 11.59 27.88
CA TYR A 348 3.35 11.83 28.26
C TYR A 348 3.20 12.87 29.37
N SER A 349 4.22 13.04 30.23
CA SER A 349 4.22 14.08 31.27
C SER A 349 4.23 15.49 30.69
N GLU A 350 4.89 15.70 29.55
CA GLU A 350 4.92 16.98 28.82
C GLU A 350 3.54 17.37 28.27
N TYR A 351 2.81 16.41 27.71
CA TYR A 351 1.48 16.64 27.18
C TYR A 351 0.46 16.96 28.29
N ILE A 352 0.52 16.25 29.42
CA ILE A 352 -0.32 16.53 30.60
C ILE A 352 0.02 17.89 31.22
N MET A 353 1.30 18.26 31.22
CA MET A 353 1.75 19.59 31.64
C MET A 353 1.18 20.68 30.72
N GLU A 354 1.10 20.46 29.40
CA GLU A 354 0.48 21.41 28.47
C GLU A 354 -1.02 21.58 28.74
N ILE A 355 -1.74 20.51 29.10
CA ILE A 355 -3.14 20.58 29.55
C ILE A 355 -3.26 21.41 30.84
N ALA A 356 -2.39 21.17 31.83
CA ALA A 356 -2.41 21.90 33.09
C ALA A 356 -2.09 23.39 32.91
N LYS A 357 -1.15 23.74 32.02
CA LYS A 357 -0.85 25.13 31.63
C LYS A 357 -2.07 25.82 31.06
N ARG A 358 -2.78 25.12 30.17
CA ARG A 358 -4.00 25.60 29.50
C ARG A 358 -5.17 25.78 30.48
N LEU A 359 -5.30 24.90 31.47
CA LEU A 359 -6.31 24.97 32.54
C LEU A 359 -5.99 26.00 33.63
N SER A 360 -4.80 26.63 33.63
CA SER A 360 -4.37 27.57 34.67
C SER A 360 -5.09 28.94 34.65
N LYS A 361 -6.27 29.03 34.03
CA LYS A 361 -7.17 30.19 34.11
C LYS A 361 -7.97 30.14 35.43
N ALA A 362 -8.36 31.30 35.96
CA ALA A 362 -8.93 31.44 37.31
C ALA A 362 -10.14 30.52 37.60
N GLU A 363 -10.99 30.28 36.60
CA GLU A 363 -12.18 29.44 36.71
C GLU A 363 -11.88 27.94 36.93
N TYR A 364 -10.68 27.48 36.54
CA TYR A 364 -10.28 26.06 36.58
C TYR A 364 -9.02 25.83 37.41
N ALA A 365 -8.70 26.80 38.27
CA ALA A 365 -7.49 26.85 39.10
C ALA A 365 -7.25 25.53 39.86
N GLU A 366 -8.28 25.07 40.56
CA GLU A 366 -8.23 23.87 41.41
C GLU A 366 -7.96 22.58 40.61
N ARG A 367 -8.45 22.50 39.37
CA ARG A 367 -8.24 21.34 38.50
C ARG A 367 -6.83 21.29 37.95
N ALA A 368 -6.30 22.42 37.49
CA ALA A 368 -4.90 22.53 37.07
C ALA A 368 -3.95 22.20 38.24
N GLU A 369 -4.25 22.71 39.43
CA GLU A 369 -3.49 22.40 40.65
C GLU A 369 -3.49 20.90 40.98
N ASN A 370 -4.64 20.23 40.92
CA ASN A 370 -4.72 18.77 41.13
C ASN A 370 -3.87 18.00 40.12
N ILE A 371 -3.83 18.42 38.86
CA ILE A 371 -2.99 17.80 37.83
C ILE A 371 -1.51 17.99 38.15
N TYR A 372 -1.07 19.21 38.46
CA TYR A 372 0.32 19.46 38.82
C TYR A 372 0.75 18.70 40.09
N ASN A 373 -0.11 18.65 41.11
CA ASN A 373 0.15 17.89 42.34
C ASN A 373 0.31 16.39 42.05
N LYS A 374 -0.54 15.85 41.18
CA LYS A 374 -0.47 14.43 40.79
C LYS A 374 0.77 14.14 39.94
N LEU A 375 1.13 15.02 39.01
CA LEU A 375 2.37 14.92 38.24
C LEU A 375 3.60 14.91 39.16
N LEU A 376 3.68 15.83 40.13
CA LEU A 376 4.79 15.90 41.08
C LEU A 376 4.84 14.74 42.08
N SER A 377 3.69 14.15 42.43
CA SER A 377 3.65 12.94 43.26
C SER A 377 4.28 11.72 42.57
N LYS A 378 4.41 11.76 41.25
CA LYS A 378 4.92 10.66 40.41
C LYS A 378 6.30 10.98 39.83
N HIS A 379 6.57 12.25 39.55
CA HIS A 379 7.83 12.76 39.04
C HIS A 379 8.32 13.92 39.91
N PRO A 380 8.73 13.63 41.16
CA PRO A 380 9.25 14.67 42.05
C PRO A 380 10.56 15.29 41.53
N ASP A 381 11.24 14.62 40.60
CA ASP A 381 12.52 15.06 40.03
C ASP A 381 12.33 15.84 38.70
N TYR A 382 11.11 15.86 38.15
CA TYR A 382 10.83 16.57 36.90
C TYR A 382 10.57 18.06 37.19
N TYR A 383 11.67 18.78 37.31
CA TYR A 383 11.74 20.15 37.82
C TYR A 383 10.88 21.16 37.02
N THR A 384 10.67 20.93 35.72
CA THR A 384 9.81 21.77 34.86
C THR A 384 8.37 21.84 35.35
N ILE A 385 7.86 20.81 36.04
CA ILE A 385 6.51 20.84 36.62
C ILE A 385 6.43 21.86 37.75
N TYR A 386 7.46 22.00 38.59
CA TYR A 386 7.50 23.03 39.65
C TYR A 386 7.43 24.43 39.05
N LEU A 387 8.18 24.70 37.97
CA LEU A 387 8.13 25.98 37.27
C LEU A 387 6.73 26.32 36.76
N GLU A 388 6.04 25.35 36.15
CA GLU A 388 4.72 25.57 35.58
C GLU A 388 3.61 25.64 36.66
N ARG A 389 3.74 24.87 37.75
CA ARG A 389 2.86 25.00 38.92
C ARG A 389 3.09 26.33 39.65
N ALA A 390 4.31 26.83 39.73
CA ALA A 390 4.62 28.16 40.27
C ALA A 390 3.97 29.28 39.46
N LYS A 391 4.09 29.23 38.12
CA LYS A 391 3.41 30.17 37.21
C LYS A 391 1.89 30.09 37.37
N HIS A 392 1.34 28.89 37.51
CA HIS A 392 -0.06 28.68 37.83
C HIS A 392 -0.45 29.36 39.15
N TYR A 393 0.27 29.09 40.23
CA TYR A 393 0.02 29.69 41.55
C TYR A 393 0.09 31.21 41.53
N LYS A 394 1.01 31.79 40.77
CA LYS A 394 1.09 33.23 40.53
C LYS A 394 -0.16 33.76 39.81
N ARG A 395 -0.68 33.06 38.79
CA ARG A 395 -1.91 33.44 38.07
C ARG A 395 -3.16 33.39 38.94
N VAL A 396 -3.22 32.46 39.89
CA VAL A 396 -4.39 32.27 40.78
C VAL A 396 -4.23 33.00 42.13
N GLY A 397 -3.19 33.80 42.30
CA GLY A 397 -2.96 34.64 43.49
C GLY A 397 -2.44 33.90 44.73
N LYS A 398 -1.92 32.68 44.58
CA LYS A 398 -1.33 31.87 45.65
C LYS A 398 0.19 32.11 45.74
N THR A 399 0.59 33.34 46.10
CA THR A 399 1.99 33.81 46.05
C THR A 399 2.96 32.95 46.87
N ASP A 400 2.58 32.56 48.08
CA ASP A 400 3.47 31.80 48.98
C ASP A 400 3.76 30.38 48.46
N LEU A 401 2.81 29.79 47.72
CA LEU A 401 3.02 28.49 47.07
C LEU A 401 3.83 28.64 45.78
N ALA A 402 3.64 29.75 45.06
CA ALA A 402 4.46 30.06 43.89
C ALA A 402 5.93 30.23 44.27
N GLU A 403 6.22 30.96 45.35
CA GLU A 403 7.59 31.15 45.85
C GLU A 403 8.26 29.82 46.21
N LYS A 404 7.56 28.95 46.94
CA LYS A 404 8.08 27.60 47.28
C LYS A 404 8.41 26.75 46.05
N ASP A 405 7.55 26.77 45.03
CA ASP A 405 7.80 26.01 43.81
C ASP A 405 8.92 26.63 42.96
N PHE A 406 9.08 27.96 42.95
CA PHE A 406 10.22 28.62 42.31
C PHE A 406 11.53 28.31 43.04
N GLU A 407 11.54 28.31 44.37
CA GLU A 407 12.69 27.89 45.18
C GLU A 407 13.07 26.46 44.85
N LYS A 408 12.09 25.55 44.81
CA LYS A 408 12.33 24.14 44.49
C LYS A 408 12.86 23.93 43.07
N TYR A 409 12.33 24.67 42.09
CA TYR A 409 12.87 24.67 40.72
C TYR A 409 14.33 25.17 40.69
N ASN A 410 14.65 26.24 41.39
CA ASN A 410 16.00 26.80 41.43
C ASN A 410 17.01 25.88 42.14
N GLU A 411 16.60 25.14 43.17
CA GLU A 411 17.42 24.11 43.81
C GLU A 411 17.89 23.06 42.80
N TYR A 412 16.99 22.53 41.97
CA TYR A 412 17.33 21.56 40.93
C TYR A 412 18.23 22.14 39.83
N MET A 413 17.99 23.38 39.39
CA MET A 413 18.84 24.04 38.39
C MET A 413 20.27 24.25 38.91
N MET A 414 20.44 24.60 40.18
CA MET A 414 21.75 24.75 40.81
C MET A 414 22.46 23.40 41.02
N GLU A 415 21.70 22.32 41.23
CA GLU A 415 22.24 20.97 41.37
C GLU A 415 22.70 20.41 40.01
N GLU A 416 21.93 20.59 38.93
CA GLU A 416 22.37 20.28 37.56
C GLU A 416 23.61 21.08 37.15
N GLU A 417 23.67 22.37 37.46
CA GLU A 417 24.84 23.20 37.16
C GLU A 417 26.08 22.73 37.93
N ARG A 418 25.92 22.28 39.19
CA ARG A 418 27.01 21.72 39.99
C ARG A 418 27.47 20.38 39.45
N GLU A 419 26.56 19.48 39.09
CA GLU A 419 26.87 18.18 38.50
C GLU A 419 27.55 18.30 37.14
N TRP A 420 27.12 19.27 36.32
CA TRP A 420 27.74 19.59 35.03
C TRP A 420 29.17 20.12 35.22
N LYS A 421 29.39 21.04 36.16
CA LYS A 421 30.73 21.52 36.55
C LYS A 421 31.62 20.39 37.08
N GLU A 422 31.11 19.50 37.92
CA GLU A 422 31.85 18.32 38.40
C GLU A 422 32.17 17.31 37.28
N PHE A 423 31.30 17.18 36.28
CA PHE A 423 31.52 16.36 35.09
C PHE A 423 32.60 16.94 34.18
N LEU A 424 32.54 18.25 33.88
CA LEU A 424 33.57 18.98 33.12
C LEU A 424 34.96 18.83 33.77
N LYS A 425 35.03 18.98 35.09
CA LYS A 425 36.25 18.71 35.89
C LYS A 425 36.79 17.29 35.72
N LYS A 426 35.92 16.28 35.61
CA LYS A 426 36.30 14.87 35.41
C LYS A 426 36.84 14.57 34.01
N ILE A 427 36.37 15.29 32.99
CA ILE A 427 36.85 15.12 31.61
C ILE A 427 37.98 16.07 31.25
N GLY A 428 38.42 16.93 32.18
CA GLY A 428 39.53 17.86 32.00
C GLY A 428 39.17 19.12 31.21
N GLU A 429 37.88 19.44 31.11
CA GLU A 429 37.33 20.62 30.45
C GLU A 429 36.76 21.63 31.47
N ASP A 430 37.34 21.71 32.68
CA ASP A 430 37.05 22.84 33.57
C ASP A 430 37.65 24.10 32.93
N GLU A 431 36.80 24.98 32.40
CA GLU A 431 37.15 26.39 32.25
C GLU A 431 37.22 26.96 33.67
N ASP A 432 38.42 26.98 34.25
CA ASP A 432 38.70 27.79 35.44
C ASP A 432 38.36 29.24 35.10
N ASP A 433 37.40 29.81 35.84
CA ASP A 433 37.02 31.22 35.85
C ASP A 433 38.27 32.13 36.00
N GLU A 434 38.48 33.03 35.04
CA GLU A 434 39.13 34.34 35.26
C GLU A 434 38.09 35.41 35.64
#